data_AF-X1KMF0-F1
#
_entry.id   AF-X1KMF0-F1
#
_cell.length_a   1.000
_cell.length_b   1.000
_cell.length_c   1.000
_cell.angle_alpha   90.00
_cell.angle_beta   90.00
_cell.angle_gamma   90.00
#
_symmetry.space_group_name_H-M   'P 1'
#
loop_
_entity.id
_entity.type
_entity.pdbx_description
1 polymer ?
#
loop_
_entity_poly.entity_id
_entity_poly.type
_entity_poly.pdbx_seq_one_letter_code
_entity_poly.pdbx_strand_id
1 'polypeptide(L)'
;VNPGTPVLCGYVGTTADMRTLDYVSGATEMGLLNAAAAQLAHYWQLPFYATGGMSDSKIPDVQSGYERALNLLPVALAGANFIHDAAGLIEFALTVAYEQYVIDNEIIGMVMRALRGIARGIPFWAISISISP
;
A
#
# COMPACT_ATOMS: atom_id res chain seq x y z
N VAL A 1 -1.28 9.21 -31.89
CA VAL A 1 -1.91 9.49 -30.58
C VAL A 1 -1.41 10.86 -30.12
N ASN A 2 -2.28 11.73 -29.62
CA ASN A 2 -2.11 13.19 -29.55
C ASN A 2 -1.03 13.63 -28.52
N PRO A 3 -0.03 14.47 -28.87
CA PRO A 3 0.89 15.05 -27.90
C PRO A 3 0.16 15.75 -26.75
N GLY A 4 0.59 15.51 -25.51
CA GLY A 4 -0.03 16.07 -24.31
C GLY A 4 -1.24 15.28 -23.79
N THR A 5 -1.56 14.11 -24.37
CA THR A 5 -2.58 13.21 -23.79
C THR A 5 -2.17 12.81 -22.36
N PRO A 6 -3.06 12.96 -21.35
CA PRO A 6 -2.74 12.59 -19.98
C PRO A 6 -2.51 11.08 -19.86
N VAL A 7 -1.46 10.69 -19.15
CA VAL A 7 -1.08 9.29 -18.92
C VAL A 7 -0.68 9.08 -17.47
N LEU A 8 -0.89 7.85 -16.98
CA LEU A 8 -0.40 7.39 -15.69
C LEU A 8 0.79 6.45 -15.93
N CYS A 9 1.86 6.63 -15.15
CA CYS A 9 2.90 5.62 -15.04
C CYS A 9 2.34 4.50 -14.15
N GLY A 10 2.07 3.32 -14.72
CA GLY A 10 1.52 2.18 -14.00
C GLY A 10 2.56 1.13 -13.70
N TYR A 11 2.56 0.62 -12.47
CA TYR A 11 3.36 -0.52 -12.07
C TYR A 11 2.60 -1.36 -11.05
N VAL A 12 2.64 -2.69 -11.25
CA VAL A 12 1.98 -3.69 -10.39
C VAL A 12 3.01 -4.79 -10.13
N GLY A 13 4.11 -4.40 -9.48
CA GLY A 13 5.20 -5.33 -9.19
C GLY A 13 4.99 -6.06 -7.89
N THR A 14 5.15 -7.37 -7.94
CA THR A 14 5.19 -8.22 -6.75
C THR A 14 6.13 -9.41 -6.93
N THR A 15 6.17 -10.30 -5.94
CA THR A 15 6.98 -11.51 -5.91
C THR A 15 6.14 -12.78 -6.17
N ALA A 16 6.84 -13.88 -6.47
CA ALA A 16 6.24 -15.20 -6.59
C ALA A 16 6.71 -16.08 -5.42
N ASP A 17 5.85 -16.98 -4.94
CA ASP A 17 6.23 -18.00 -3.98
C ASP A 17 7.16 -19.00 -4.68
N MET A 18 8.39 -19.18 -4.22
CA MET A 18 9.35 -20.07 -4.91
C MET A 18 9.01 -21.57 -4.80
N ARG A 19 8.08 -21.95 -3.92
CA ARG A 19 7.65 -23.35 -3.72
C ARG A 19 6.47 -23.69 -4.62
N THR A 20 5.50 -22.78 -4.74
CA THR A 20 4.27 -23.02 -5.51
C THR A 20 4.23 -22.28 -6.85
N LEU A 21 5.10 -21.28 -7.02
CA LEU A 21 5.10 -20.32 -8.12
C LEU A 21 3.83 -19.47 -8.21
N ASP A 22 3.08 -19.40 -7.11
CA ASP A 22 1.90 -18.55 -7.03
C ASP A 22 2.29 -17.07 -6.97
N TYR A 23 1.39 -16.23 -7.43
CA TYR A 23 1.44 -14.78 -7.26
C TYR A 23 1.27 -14.46 -5.77
N VAL A 24 2.20 -13.70 -5.17
CA VAL A 24 2.16 -13.30 -3.76
C VAL A 24 1.90 -11.81 -3.71
N SER A 25 0.80 -11.37 -3.12
CA SER A 25 0.38 -9.96 -3.08
C SER A 25 0.51 -9.32 -1.70
N GLY A 26 0.49 -10.16 -0.65
CA GLY A 26 0.65 -9.74 0.73
C GLY A 26 2.11 -9.48 1.13
N ALA A 27 3.07 -9.83 0.28
CA ALA A 27 4.50 -9.68 0.53
C ALA A 27 4.91 -8.22 0.80
N THR A 28 5.83 -8.02 1.74
CA THR A 28 6.38 -6.70 2.03
C THR A 28 7.17 -6.15 0.84
N GLU A 29 7.80 -7.03 0.08
CA GLU A 29 8.49 -6.73 -1.18
C GLU A 29 7.57 -6.00 -2.17
N MET A 30 6.27 -6.32 -2.21
CA MET A 30 5.30 -5.61 -3.06
C MET A 30 5.26 -4.12 -2.71
N GLY A 31 5.18 -3.80 -1.41
CA GLY A 31 5.17 -2.43 -0.92
C GLY A 31 6.46 -1.67 -1.25
N LEU A 32 7.62 -2.34 -1.11
CA LEU A 32 8.92 -1.75 -1.45
C LEU A 32 9.08 -1.49 -2.95
N LEU A 33 8.70 -2.45 -3.79
CA LEU A 33 8.78 -2.33 -5.25
C LEU A 33 7.88 -1.18 -5.74
N ASN A 34 6.65 -1.10 -5.25
CA ASN A 34 5.71 -0.03 -5.61
C ASN A 34 6.17 1.34 -5.08
N ALA A 35 6.76 1.40 -3.87
CA ALA A 35 7.36 2.63 -3.34
C ALA A 35 8.54 3.12 -4.19
N ALA A 36 9.42 2.21 -4.63
CA ALA A 36 10.51 2.55 -5.53
C ALA A 36 10.01 3.03 -6.90
N ALA A 37 8.99 2.37 -7.44
CA ALA A 37 8.35 2.78 -8.70
C ALA A 37 7.68 4.16 -8.59
N ALA A 38 7.08 4.50 -7.45
CA ALA A 38 6.54 5.84 -7.20
C ALA A 38 7.64 6.91 -7.26
N GLN A 39 8.80 6.65 -6.67
CA GLN A 39 9.94 7.56 -6.75
C GLN A 39 10.46 7.73 -8.19
N LEU A 40 10.47 6.66 -8.99
CA LEU A 40 10.82 6.74 -10.42
C LEU A 40 9.79 7.55 -11.22
N ALA A 41 8.50 7.37 -10.95
CA ALA A 41 7.44 8.14 -11.60
C ALA A 41 7.56 9.64 -11.27
N HIS A 42 7.90 9.98 -10.03
CA HIS A 42 8.22 11.36 -9.65
C HIS A 42 9.44 11.91 -10.39
N TYR A 43 10.48 11.10 -10.59
CA TYR A 43 11.64 11.48 -11.41
C TYR A 43 11.24 11.79 -12.87
N TRP A 44 10.31 11.01 -13.43
CA TRP A 44 9.75 11.27 -14.77
C TRP A 44 8.65 12.33 -14.82
N GLN A 45 8.30 12.94 -13.68
CA GLN A 45 7.22 13.93 -13.55
C GLN A 45 5.87 13.41 -14.07
N LEU A 46 5.61 12.11 -13.87
CA LEU A 46 4.35 11.47 -14.24
C LEU A 46 3.55 11.09 -12.99
N PRO A 47 2.21 11.21 -13.02
CA PRO A 47 1.38 10.67 -11.96
C PRO A 47 1.47 9.14 -11.94
N PHE A 48 1.54 8.57 -10.74
CA PHE A 48 1.79 7.16 -10.53
C PHE A 48 0.53 6.38 -10.13
N TYR A 49 0.28 5.29 -10.86
CA TYR A 49 -0.72 4.26 -10.57
C TYR A 49 0.00 3.08 -9.92
N ALA A 50 -0.27 2.86 -8.64
CA ALA A 50 0.39 1.88 -7.78
C ALA A 50 -0.60 0.82 -7.28
N THR A 51 -0.06 -0.32 -6.85
CA THR A 51 -0.81 -1.31 -6.06
C THR A 51 -0.41 -1.23 -4.59
N GLY A 52 -1.38 -1.38 -3.69
CA GLY A 52 -1.14 -1.44 -2.25
C GLY A 52 -2.43 -1.82 -1.51
N GLY A 53 -2.31 -2.25 -0.26
CA GLY A 53 -3.42 -2.78 0.51
C GLY A 53 -3.87 -4.15 0.03
N MET A 54 -2.93 -5.05 -0.28
CA MET A 54 -3.26 -6.42 -0.69
C MET A 54 -2.96 -7.44 0.41
N SER A 55 -3.58 -8.61 0.30
CA SER A 55 -3.42 -9.73 1.23
C SER A 55 -3.63 -11.05 0.50
N ASP A 56 -2.86 -12.04 0.91
CA ASP A 56 -2.92 -13.42 0.43
C ASP A 56 -3.79 -14.28 1.34
N SER A 57 -4.31 -13.71 2.42
CA SER A 57 -5.28 -14.37 3.30
C SER A 57 -6.60 -14.59 2.57
N LYS A 58 -7.23 -15.71 2.90
CA LYS A 58 -8.50 -16.16 2.33
C LYS A 58 -9.69 -15.69 3.16
N ILE A 59 -9.41 -15.09 4.31
CA ILE A 59 -10.40 -14.60 5.26
C ILE A 59 -9.91 -13.27 5.89
N PRO A 60 -10.81 -12.46 6.44
CA PRO A 60 -10.48 -11.25 7.18
C PRO A 60 -9.88 -11.55 8.56
N ASP A 61 -8.63 -12.03 8.58
CA ASP A 61 -7.90 -12.40 9.78
C ASP A 61 -6.71 -11.47 10.06
N VAL A 62 -5.88 -11.86 11.04
CA VAL A 62 -4.68 -11.10 11.42
C VAL A 62 -3.70 -10.99 10.26
N GLN A 63 -3.57 -12.04 9.42
CA GLN A 63 -2.75 -12.01 8.23
C GLN A 63 -3.22 -10.92 7.27
N SER A 64 -4.51 -10.88 6.98
CA SER A 64 -5.09 -9.81 6.16
C SER A 64 -4.77 -8.42 6.70
N GLY A 65 -4.88 -8.22 8.00
CA GLY A 65 -4.57 -6.94 8.63
C GLY A 65 -3.11 -6.48 8.44
N TYR A 66 -2.13 -7.32 8.82
CA TYR A 66 -0.73 -6.89 8.78
C TYR A 66 -0.17 -6.79 7.36
N GLU A 67 -0.53 -7.68 6.44
CA GLU A 67 -0.04 -7.64 5.05
C GLU A 67 -0.45 -6.33 4.38
N ARG A 68 -1.74 -5.99 4.51
CA ARG A 68 -2.31 -4.74 3.98
C ARG A 68 -1.63 -3.52 4.57
N ALA A 69 -1.42 -3.48 5.88
CA ALA A 69 -0.76 -2.35 6.52
C ALA A 69 0.70 -2.19 6.06
N LEU A 70 1.45 -3.30 5.96
CA LEU A 70 2.87 -3.30 5.60
C LEU A 70 3.12 -2.95 4.14
N ASN A 71 2.21 -3.27 3.22
CA ASN A 71 2.36 -2.91 1.81
C ASN A 71 1.71 -1.56 1.45
N LEU A 72 0.62 -1.13 2.10
CA LEU A 72 -0.05 0.14 1.80
C LEU A 72 0.72 1.36 2.29
N LEU A 73 1.20 1.32 3.53
CA LEU A 73 1.89 2.45 4.16
C LEU A 73 3.13 2.95 3.38
N PRO A 74 4.10 2.09 2.98
CA PRO A 74 5.28 2.56 2.26
C PRO A 74 4.95 3.14 0.89
N VAL A 75 3.97 2.57 0.17
CA VAL A 75 3.54 3.07 -1.15
C VAL A 75 2.91 4.45 -1.03
N ALA A 76 2.06 4.64 -0.02
CA ALA A 76 1.45 5.93 0.27
C ALA A 76 2.50 6.98 0.67
N LEU A 77 3.46 6.62 1.54
CA LEU A 77 4.55 7.49 1.95
C LEU A 77 5.49 7.87 0.80
N ALA A 78 5.63 7.00 -0.20
CA ALA A 78 6.42 7.25 -1.40
C ALA A 78 5.76 8.22 -2.39
N GLY A 79 4.50 8.62 -2.16
CA GLY A 79 3.82 9.65 -2.96
C GLY A 79 2.99 9.11 -4.12
N ALA A 80 2.60 7.83 -4.11
CA ALA A 80 1.71 7.27 -5.12
C ALA A 80 0.41 8.10 -5.26
N ASN A 81 0.03 8.45 -6.49
CA ASN A 81 -1.10 9.33 -6.75
C ASN A 81 -2.44 8.58 -6.78
N PHE A 82 -2.40 7.33 -7.24
CA PHE A 82 -3.57 6.46 -7.31
C PHE A 82 -3.16 5.05 -6.87
N ILE A 83 -3.68 4.61 -5.73
CA ILE A 83 -3.48 3.25 -5.22
C ILE A 83 -4.76 2.47 -5.51
N HIS A 84 -4.70 1.51 -6.44
CA HIS A 84 -5.83 0.62 -6.73
C HIS A 84 -5.85 -0.57 -5.78
N ASP A 85 -6.99 -1.27 -5.77
CA ASP A 85 -7.19 -2.52 -5.02
C ASP A 85 -7.04 -2.39 -3.50
N ALA A 86 -7.05 -1.15 -2.99
CA ALA A 86 -6.78 -0.86 -1.59
C ALA A 86 -7.83 -1.39 -0.60
N ALA A 87 -9.04 -1.75 -1.05
CA ALA A 87 -10.13 -2.16 -0.17
C ALA A 87 -10.98 -3.33 -0.70
N GLY A 88 -11.40 -4.20 0.20
CA GLY A 88 -12.40 -5.27 0.01
C GLY A 88 -11.87 -6.56 -0.59
N LEU A 89 -10.65 -6.56 -1.12
CA LEU A 89 -10.08 -7.70 -1.83
C LEU A 89 -9.34 -8.66 -0.87
N ILE A 90 -9.59 -9.95 -1.04
CA ILE A 90 -8.92 -11.06 -0.36
C ILE A 90 -8.52 -12.12 -1.40
N GLU A 91 -7.74 -13.12 -0.98
CA GLU A 91 -7.33 -14.24 -1.83
C GLU A 91 -6.68 -13.74 -3.14
N PHE A 92 -5.63 -12.91 -3.02
CA PHE A 92 -4.91 -12.37 -4.19
C PHE A 92 -5.82 -11.58 -5.16
N ALA A 93 -6.82 -10.89 -4.62
CA ALA A 93 -7.87 -10.18 -5.36
C ALA A 93 -8.79 -11.06 -6.21
N LEU A 94 -8.85 -12.36 -5.97
CA LEU A 94 -9.83 -13.26 -6.60
C LEU A 94 -11.23 -13.11 -5.99
N THR A 95 -11.30 -12.69 -4.73
CA THR A 95 -12.55 -12.64 -3.96
C THR A 95 -12.72 -11.27 -3.29
N VAL A 96 -13.98 -10.83 -3.20
CA VAL A 96 -14.39 -9.61 -2.47
C VAL A 96 -15.11 -10.00 -1.18
N ALA A 97 -14.70 -9.40 -0.07
CA ALA A 97 -15.33 -9.57 1.24
C ALA A 97 -15.83 -8.22 1.77
N TYR A 98 -17.11 -8.15 2.17
CA TYR A 98 -17.74 -6.90 2.60
C TYR A 98 -17.23 -6.41 3.95
N GLU A 99 -17.01 -7.35 4.87
CA GLU A 99 -16.39 -7.09 6.16
C GLU A 99 -14.94 -6.59 6.00
N GLN A 100 -14.23 -7.04 4.96
CA GLN A 100 -12.89 -6.56 4.66
C GLN A 100 -12.90 -5.10 4.20
N TYR A 101 -13.91 -4.63 3.46
CA TYR A 101 -14.05 -3.20 3.14
C TYR A 101 -14.10 -2.31 4.39
N VAL A 102 -14.80 -2.76 5.44
CA VAL A 102 -14.92 -1.98 6.69
C VAL A 102 -13.57 -1.92 7.39
N ILE A 103 -12.86 -3.05 7.46
CA ILE A 103 -11.52 -3.14 8.04
C ILE A 103 -10.54 -2.26 7.25
N ASP A 104 -10.58 -2.33 5.93
CA ASP A 104 -9.69 -1.59 5.05
C ASP A 104 -9.93 -0.10 5.12
N ASN A 105 -11.17 0.34 5.28
CA ASN A 105 -11.46 1.74 5.50
C ASN A 105 -10.75 2.28 6.76
N GLU A 106 -10.66 1.49 7.83
CA GLU A 106 -9.91 1.88 9.03
C GLU A 106 -8.39 1.90 8.75
N ILE A 107 -7.85 0.85 8.10
CA ILE A 107 -6.42 0.78 7.74
C ILE A 107 -6.02 1.97 6.85
N ILE A 108 -6.81 2.26 5.82
CA ILE A 108 -6.61 3.41 4.93
C ILE A 108 -6.72 4.71 5.73
N GLY A 109 -7.68 4.83 6.65
CA GLY A 109 -7.80 5.97 7.55
C GLY A 109 -6.53 6.21 8.39
N MET A 110 -5.94 5.14 8.93
CA MET A 110 -4.68 5.19 9.67
C MET A 110 -3.50 5.61 8.79
N VAL A 111 -3.40 5.06 7.57
CA VAL A 111 -2.35 5.47 6.61
C VAL A 111 -2.51 6.93 6.23
N MET A 112 -3.72 7.38 5.92
CA MET A 112 -4.01 8.79 5.64
C MET A 112 -3.68 9.70 6.83
N ARG A 113 -3.89 9.23 8.07
CA ARG A 113 -3.46 9.95 9.26
C ARG A 113 -1.93 10.03 9.35
N ALA A 114 -1.22 8.96 9.03
CA ALA A 114 0.24 8.94 9.01
C ALA A 114 0.81 9.93 7.99
N LEU A 115 0.21 10.02 6.78
CA LEU A 115 0.61 10.98 5.73
C LEU A 115 0.51 12.45 6.16
N ARG A 116 -0.38 12.79 7.11
CA ARG A 116 -0.50 14.16 7.64
C ARG A 116 0.69 14.58 8.50
N GLY A 117 1.56 13.65 8.89
CA GLY A 117 2.72 13.90 9.75
C GLY A 117 2.35 14.47 11.12
N ILE A 118 3.30 15.19 11.72
CA ILE A 118 3.15 15.85 13.03
C ILE A 118 2.87 17.34 12.79
N ALA A 119 1.81 17.86 13.41
CA ALA A 119 1.52 19.28 13.37
C ALA A 119 2.65 20.07 14.05
N ARG A 120 3.12 21.14 13.40
CA ARG A 120 4.12 22.08 13.92
C ARG A 120 3.59 22.75 15.20
N GLY A 121 3.84 22.15 16.35
CA GLY A 121 3.34 22.59 17.65
C GLY A 121 3.65 21.60 18.78
N ILE A 122 3.89 20.33 18.42
CA ILE A 122 4.39 19.32 19.34
C ILE A 122 5.92 19.26 19.18
N PRO A 123 6.72 19.50 20.24
CA PRO A 123 8.16 19.38 20.12
C PRO A 123 8.57 17.93 19.82
N PHE A 124 9.56 17.76 18.92
CA PHE A 124 10.02 16.46 18.40
C PHE A 124 10.41 15.44 19.50
N TRP A 125 10.85 15.90 20.67
CA TRP A 125 11.22 15.05 21.80
C TRP A 125 10.03 14.41 22.53
N ALA A 126 8.80 14.87 22.31
CA ALA A 126 7.60 14.34 22.97
C ALA A 126 7.16 12.97 22.41
N ILE A 127 7.78 12.49 21.33
CA ILE A 127 7.47 11.19 20.72
C ILE A 127 8.52 10.18 21.21
N SER A 128 8.35 9.68 22.43
CA SER A 128 9.09 8.53 22.95
C SER A 128 8.30 7.26 22.68
N ILE A 129 8.69 6.50 21.65
CA ILE A 129 8.20 5.12 21.47
C ILE A 129 8.98 4.25 22.45
N SER A 130 8.40 3.96 23.61
CA SER A 130 8.91 2.95 24.53
C SER A 130 8.51 1.57 24.01
N ILE A 131 9.45 0.88 23.38
CA ILE A 131 9.36 -0.58 23.25
C ILE A 131 9.76 -1.11 24.63
N SER A 132 8.77 -1.38 25.48
CA SER A 132 9.04 -2.14 26.71
C SER A 132 9.35 -3.60 26.32
N PRO A 133 10.36 -4.23 26.95
CA PRO A 133 10.78 -5.59 26.64
C PRO A 133 9.70 -6.64 26.90
#